data_AF-A0A3D3A6K5-F1
#
_entry.id   AF-A0A3D3A6K5-F1
#
_cell.length_a   1.000
_cell.length_b   1.000
_cell.length_c   1.000
_cell.angle_alpha   90.00
_cell.angle_beta   90.00
_cell.angle_gamma   90.00
#
_symmetry.space_group_name_H-M   'P 1'
#
loop_
_entity.id
_entity.type
_entity.pdbx_description
1 polymer ?
#
loop_
_entity_poly.entity_id
_entity_poly.type
_entity_poly.pdbx_seq_one_letter_code
_entity_poly.pdbx_strand_id
1 'polypeptide(L)'
;MKISKVAAMSDAQLAQVITDASGADEAGSELVAQQKLKVSMMSYDEQLFRDTIDDCIERLGFGATVVSVCLPFLAEVGVLWLTNAICPANEHFMSNLLRQMLYAQIH
;
A
#
# COMPACT_ATOMS: atom_id res chain seq x y z
N MET A 1 17.57 16.21 -15.01
CA MET A 1 16.95 14.87 -15.14
C MET A 1 15.44 15.05 -15.14
N LYS A 2 14.75 14.66 -16.22
CA LYS A 2 13.28 14.77 -16.32
C LYS A 2 12.63 13.64 -15.54
N ILE A 3 11.84 13.99 -14.53
CA ILE A 3 11.14 13.10 -13.60
C ILE A 3 9.83 12.57 -14.25
N SER A 4 9.80 12.44 -15.57
CA SER A 4 8.64 11.94 -16.32
C SER A 4 8.66 10.42 -16.49
N LYS A 5 9.50 9.70 -15.74
CA LYS A 5 9.68 8.25 -15.87
C LYS A 5 9.26 7.45 -14.64
N VAL A 6 9.02 8.11 -13.49
CA VAL A 6 8.54 7.44 -12.27
C VAL A 6 7.01 7.26 -12.29
N ALA A 7 6.30 8.12 -13.02
CA ALA A 7 4.88 7.95 -13.35
C ALA A 7 4.62 6.95 -14.51
N ALA A 8 5.67 6.31 -15.03
CA ALA A 8 5.61 5.44 -16.21
C ALA A 8 5.94 3.98 -15.88
N MET A 9 5.81 3.55 -14.63
CA MET A 9 5.63 2.13 -14.34
C MET A 9 4.17 1.79 -14.61
N SER A 10 3.87 1.61 -15.88
CA SER A 10 2.58 1.15 -16.39
C SER A 10 2.13 -0.08 -15.62
N ASP A 11 0.84 -0.22 -15.37
CA ASP A 11 0.18 -1.37 -14.71
C ASP A 11 0.71 -2.75 -15.16
N ALA A 12 1.26 -2.87 -16.37
CA ALA A 12 1.93 -4.05 -16.89
C ALA A 12 3.27 -4.42 -16.19
N GLN A 13 4.09 -3.45 -15.78
CA GLN A 13 5.29 -3.68 -14.97
C GLN A 13 4.92 -3.99 -13.51
N LEU A 14 3.83 -3.40 -13.02
CA LEU A 14 3.28 -3.69 -11.70
C LEU A 14 2.79 -5.14 -11.62
N ALA A 15 2.05 -5.61 -12.63
CA ALA A 15 1.62 -7.00 -12.75
C ALA A 15 2.80 -7.99 -12.86
N GLN A 16 3.88 -7.62 -13.56
CA GLN A 16 5.10 -8.43 -13.63
C GLN A 16 5.82 -8.52 -12.28
N VAL A 17 5.97 -7.42 -11.54
CA VAL A 17 6.56 -7.44 -10.18
C VAL A 17 5.72 -8.27 -9.21
N ILE A 18 4.39 -8.19 -9.30
CA ILE A 18 3.48 -9.02 -8.48
C ILE A 18 3.64 -10.51 -8.83
N THR A 19 3.83 -10.84 -10.11
CA THR A 19 4.02 -12.22 -10.57
C THR A 19 5.40 -12.78 -10.17
N ASP A 20 6.45 -11.95 -10.25
CA ASP A 20 7.82 -12.36 -9.93
C ASP A 20 8.09 -12.40 -8.40
N ALA A 21 7.40 -11.55 -7.61
CA ALA A 21 7.47 -11.55 -6.15
C ALA A 21 6.73 -12.73 -5.50
N SER A 22 5.94 -13.49 -6.27
CA SER A 22 5.26 -14.70 -5.81
C SER A 22 6.23 -15.87 -5.51
N GLY A 23 7.55 -15.67 -5.71
CA GLY A 23 8.59 -16.69 -5.57
C GLY A 23 9.59 -16.61 -4.40
N ALA A 24 9.69 -15.53 -3.60
CA ALA A 24 10.77 -15.44 -2.60
C ALA A 24 10.55 -14.43 -1.45
N ASP A 25 10.81 -14.90 -0.22
CA ASP A 25 11.04 -14.20 1.06
C ASP A 25 9.97 -13.22 1.60
N GLU A 26 9.92 -13.08 2.94
CA GLU A 26 8.95 -12.23 3.66
C GLU A 26 8.94 -10.77 3.15
N ALA A 27 10.10 -10.25 2.77
CA ALA A 27 10.25 -8.90 2.20
C ALA A 27 9.54 -8.72 0.84
N GLY A 28 9.45 -9.78 0.03
CA GLY A 28 8.72 -9.75 -1.24
C GLY A 28 7.21 -9.65 -1.03
N SER A 29 6.68 -10.35 -0.02
CA SER A 29 5.25 -10.33 0.31
C SER A 29 4.78 -8.98 0.86
N GLU A 30 5.61 -8.31 1.66
CA GLU A 30 5.32 -6.95 2.17
C GLU A 30 5.30 -5.91 1.04
N LEU A 31 6.24 -6.00 0.09
CA LEU A 31 6.26 -5.11 -1.07
C LEU A 31 4.99 -5.28 -1.93
N VAL A 32 4.54 -6.51 -2.14
CA VAL A 32 3.29 -6.80 -2.86
C VAL A 32 2.08 -6.21 -2.11
N ALA A 33 2.04 -6.33 -0.78
CA ALA A 33 0.98 -5.71 0.02
C ALA A 33 0.98 -4.17 -0.15
N GLN A 34 2.13 -3.51 -0.06
CA GLN A 34 2.24 -2.06 -0.28
C GLN A 34 1.78 -1.65 -1.68
N GLN A 35 2.04 -2.46 -2.71
CA GLN A 35 1.54 -2.23 -4.06
C GLN A 35 0.01 -2.35 -4.15
N LYS A 36 -0.59 -3.39 -3.54
CA LYS A 36 -2.04 -3.53 -3.47
C LYS A 36 -2.69 -2.35 -2.74
N LEU A 37 -2.07 -1.88 -1.65
CA LEU A 37 -2.54 -0.68 -0.92
C LEU A 37 -2.48 0.58 -1.79
N LYS A 38 -1.45 0.74 -2.63
CA LYS A 38 -1.40 1.83 -3.61
C LYS A 38 -2.53 1.74 -4.63
N VAL A 39 -2.79 0.55 -5.18
CA VAL A 39 -3.89 0.35 -6.12
C VAL A 39 -5.21 0.73 -5.46
N SER A 40 -5.48 0.19 -4.26
CA SER A 40 -6.64 0.53 -3.43
C SER A 40 -6.80 2.04 -3.24
N MET A 41 -5.72 2.75 -2.91
CA MET A 41 -5.75 4.21 -2.76
C MET A 41 -6.15 4.93 -4.04
N MET A 42 -5.57 4.51 -5.18
CA MET A 42 -5.78 5.18 -6.46
C MET A 42 -7.17 4.89 -7.04
N SER A 43 -7.74 3.72 -6.75
CA SER A 43 -9.06 3.30 -7.19
C SER A 43 -10.18 3.54 -6.18
N TYR A 44 -9.86 4.05 -4.98
CA TYR A 44 -10.79 4.13 -3.84
C TYR A 44 -11.43 2.77 -3.48
N ASP A 45 -10.67 1.68 -3.62
CA ASP A 45 -11.16 0.32 -3.38
C ASP A 45 -10.92 -0.10 -1.92
N GLU A 46 -11.93 0.15 -1.09
CA GLU A 46 -11.88 -0.20 0.33
C GLU A 46 -11.82 -1.72 0.56
N GLN A 47 -12.42 -2.52 -0.32
CA GLN A 47 -12.39 -3.97 -0.16
C GLN A 47 -10.98 -4.50 -0.37
N LEU A 48 -10.29 -4.03 -1.42
CA LEU A 48 -8.90 -4.38 -1.66
C LEU A 48 -7.98 -3.97 -0.50
N PHE A 49 -8.23 -2.81 0.13
CA PHE A 49 -7.53 -2.43 1.35
C PHE A 49 -7.72 -3.46 2.47
N ARG A 50 -8.99 -3.80 2.76
CA ARG A 50 -9.34 -4.70 3.86
C ARG A 50 -8.74 -6.09 3.65
N ASP A 51 -8.94 -6.67 2.48
CA ASP A 51 -8.39 -7.98 2.13
C ASP A 51 -6.86 -7.99 2.26
N THR A 52 -6.18 -6.94 1.77
CA THR A 52 -4.71 -6.85 1.84
C THR A 52 -4.20 -6.74 3.29
N ILE A 53 -4.88 -5.95 4.12
CA ILE A 53 -4.51 -5.76 5.52
C ILE A 53 -4.79 -7.02 6.33
N ASP A 54 -5.95 -7.65 6.14
CA ASP A 54 -6.32 -8.88 6.83
C ASP A 54 -5.34 -10.00 6.48
N ASP A 55 -4.98 -10.18 5.20
CA ASP A 55 -3.92 -11.10 4.75
C ASP A 55 -2.58 -10.85 5.47
N CYS A 56 -2.20 -9.57 5.65
CA CYS A 56 -0.96 -9.22 6.33
C CYS A 56 -1.03 -9.49 7.83
N ILE A 57 -2.16 -9.18 8.47
CA ILE A 57 -2.38 -9.42 9.90
C ILE A 57 -2.37 -10.93 10.18
N GLU A 58 -3.00 -11.74 9.34
CA GLU A 58 -2.97 -13.20 9.48
C GLU A 58 -1.56 -13.78 9.37
N ARG A 59 -0.73 -13.23 8.47
CA ARG A 59 0.64 -13.72 8.23
C ARG A 59 1.67 -13.21 9.23
N LEU A 60 1.62 -11.92 9.58
CA LEU A 60 2.66 -11.22 10.34
C LEU A 60 2.23 -10.91 11.78
N GLY A 61 0.91 -10.91 12.05
CA GLY A 61 0.33 -10.29 13.23
C GLY A 61 0.13 -8.77 13.06
N PHE A 62 -0.74 -8.20 13.87
CA PHE A 62 -1.14 -6.80 13.76
C PHE A 62 0.01 -5.80 13.95
N GLY A 63 0.79 -5.95 15.04
CA GLY A 63 1.89 -5.03 15.34
C GLY A 63 2.96 -5.00 14.25
N ALA A 64 3.32 -6.16 13.71
CA ALA A 64 4.28 -6.27 12.62
C ALA A 64 3.70 -5.71 11.31
N THR A 65 2.42 -5.93 11.02
CA THR A 65 1.75 -5.33 9.86
C THR A 65 1.82 -3.81 9.89
N VAL A 66 1.56 -3.19 11.05
CA VAL A 66 1.65 -1.74 11.20
C VAL A 66 3.08 -1.26 10.90
N VAL A 67 4.09 -1.91 11.46
CA VAL A 67 5.49 -1.47 11.35
C VAL A 67 6.11 -1.76 9.98
N SER A 68 5.88 -2.95 9.42
CA SER A 68 6.54 -3.42 8.19
C SER A 68 5.76 -3.10 6.92
N VAL A 69 4.45 -2.86 7.01
CA VAL A 69 3.59 -2.59 5.83
C VAL A 69 3.03 -1.17 5.88
N CYS A 70 2.31 -0.81 6.95
CA CYS A 70 1.57 0.45 6.99
C CYS A 70 2.49 1.68 7.08
N LEU A 71 3.52 1.66 7.94
CA LEU A 71 4.44 2.80 8.09
C LEU A 71 5.25 3.07 6.80
N PRO A 72 5.87 2.07 6.14
CA PRO A 72 6.53 2.28 4.85
C PRO A 72 5.58 2.76 3.76
N PHE A 73 4.37 2.20 3.71
CA PHE A 73 3.34 2.65 2.77
C PHE A 73 2.97 4.13 2.98
N LEU A 74 2.74 4.56 4.23
CA LEU A 74 2.45 5.96 4.55
C LEU A 74 3.60 6.90 4.16
N ALA A 75 4.85 6.47 4.31
CA ALA A 75 5.99 7.25 3.86
C ALA A 75 5.96 7.44 2.32
N GLU A 76 5.61 6.39 1.57
CA GLU A 76 5.43 6.48 0.12
C GLU A 76 4.27 7.40 -0.28
N VAL A 77 3.12 7.33 0.43
CA VAL A 77 2.00 8.26 0.25
C VAL A 77 2.47 9.72 0.42
N GLY A 78 3.32 9.99 1.42
CA GLY A 78 3.93 11.31 1.62
C GLY A 78 4.75 11.78 0.41
N VAL A 79 5.54 10.90 -0.19
CA VAL A 79 6.32 11.21 -1.41
C VAL A 79 5.39 11.47 -2.61
N LEU A 80 4.34 10.66 -2.78
CA LEU A 80 3.36 10.85 -3.85
C LEU A 80 2.59 12.17 -3.70
N TRP A 81 2.29 12.58 -2.47
CA TRP A 81 1.68 13.87 -2.19
C TRP A 81 2.61 15.04 -2.54
N LEU A 82 3.88 14.98 -2.11
CA LEU A 82 4.88 16.02 -2.41
C LEU A 82 5.16 16.17 -3.92
N THR A 83 5.01 15.09 -4.68
CA THR A 83 5.18 15.09 -6.14
C THR A 83 3.90 15.44 -6.89
N ASN A 84 2.81 15.76 -6.19
CA ASN A 84 1.50 16.07 -6.75
C ASN A 84 0.95 14.93 -7.63
N ALA A 85 1.36 13.68 -7.36
CA ALA A 85 0.91 12.48 -8.04
C ALA A 85 -0.44 11.97 -7.48
N ILE A 86 -0.78 12.36 -6.25
CA ILE A 86 -2.08 12.11 -5.62
C ILE A 86 -2.69 13.43 -5.14
N CYS A 87 -4.02 13.47 -5.05
CA CYS A 87 -4.76 14.59 -4.48
C CYS A 87 -5.04 14.37 -2.98
N PRO A 88 -5.48 15.40 -2.24
CA PRO A 88 -5.85 15.26 -0.83
C PRO A 88 -6.91 14.19 -0.57
N ALA A 89 -7.82 13.93 -1.52
CA ALA A 89 -8.86 12.91 -1.35
C ALA A 89 -8.28 11.48 -1.28
N ASN A 90 -7.25 11.16 -2.07
CA ASN A 90 -6.56 9.86 -2.02
C ASN A 90 -5.86 9.65 -0.67
N GLU A 91 -5.18 10.69 -0.17
CA GLU A 91 -4.53 10.65 1.15
C GLU A 91 -5.57 10.49 2.26
N HIS A 92 -6.64 11.29 2.23
CA HIS A 92 -7.71 11.21 3.23
C HIS A 92 -8.40 9.85 3.23
N PHE A 93 -8.63 9.24 2.06
CA PHE A 93 -9.18 7.90 1.95
C PHE A 93 -8.31 6.89 2.70
N MET A 94 -7.00 6.83 2.41
CA MET A 94 -6.11 5.86 3.05
C MET A 94 -5.88 6.13 4.53
N SER A 95 -5.66 7.39 4.91
CA SER A 95 -5.48 7.78 6.32
C SER A 95 -6.73 7.47 7.15
N ASN A 96 -7.92 7.58 6.56
CA ASN A 96 -9.17 7.22 7.24
C ASN A 96 -9.31 5.70 7.42
N LEU A 97 -9.02 4.90 6.39
CA LEU A 97 -9.08 3.44 6.48
C LEU A 97 -8.06 2.88 7.49
N LEU A 98 -6.83 3.38 7.46
CA LEU A 98 -5.81 3.01 8.45
C LEU A 98 -6.24 3.39 9.87
N ARG A 99 -6.86 4.56 10.07
CA ARG A 99 -7.40 4.96 11.37
C ARG A 99 -8.49 4.00 11.85
N GLN A 100 -9.43 3.62 10.98
CA GLN A 100 -10.49 2.67 11.32
C GLN A 100 -9.93 1.30 11.71
N MET A 101 -8.96 0.80 10.95
CA MET A 101 -8.25 -0.44 11.26
C MET A 101 -7.61 -0.39 12.66
N LEU A 102 -6.90 0.70 13.00
CA LEU A 102 -6.29 0.85 14.32
C LEU A 102 -7.35 0.86 15.44
N TYR A 103 -8.47 1.55 15.25
CA TYR A 103 -9.55 1.58 16.26
C TYR A 103 -10.18 0.21 16.49
N ALA A 104 -10.37 -0.57 15.44
CA ALA A 104 -10.97 -1.91 15.49
C ALA A 104 -10.12 -2.95 16.24
N GLN A 105 -8.85 -2.66 16.50
CA GLN A 105 -7.94 -3.56 17.23
C GLN A 105 -7.76 -3.14 18.70
N ILE A 106 -8.20 -1.94 19.06
CA ILE A 106 -8.15 -1.41 20.43
C ILE A 106 -9.45 -1.73 21.19
N HIS A 107 -10.55 -2.00 20.48
CA HIS A 107 -11.87 -2.34 21.03
C HIS A 107 -12.28 -3.75 20.62
#